data_AF-A0A662PQJ3-F1
#
_entry.id   AF-A0A662PQJ3-F1
#
_cell.length_a   1.000
_cell.length_b   1.000
_cell.length_c   1.000
_cell.angle_alpha   90.00
_cell.angle_beta   90.00
_cell.angle_gamma   90.00
#
_symmetry.space_group_name_H-M   'P 1'
#
loop_
_entity.id
_entity.type
_entity.pdbx_description
1 polymer ?
#
loop_
_entity_poly.entity_id
_entity_poly.type
_entity_poly.pdbx_seq_one_letter_code
_entity_poly.pdbx_strand_id
1 'polypeptide(L)' 'MLLATFASSLLEMRAPKDLIAFAQAIGMTPSEAKKSLQIVEKIIRRNKEKRKPEYVSEGIRIVE' A
#
# COMPACT_ATOMS: atom_id res chain seq x y z
N MET A 1 -2.28 9.33 0.43
CA MET A 1 -0.88 9.38 0.88
C MET A 1 -0.43 7.98 1.23
N LEU A 2 0.76 7.56 0.79
CA LEU A 2 1.36 6.26 1.05
C LEU A 2 2.61 6.48 1.90
N LEU A 3 2.78 5.68 2.94
CA LEU A 3 3.95 5.76 3.83
C LEU A 3 4.77 4.48 3.69
N ALA A 4 6.07 4.62 3.44
CA ALA A 4 7.00 3.51 3.29
C ALA A 4 8.38 3.91 3.82
N THR A 5 9.13 2.93 4.33
CA THR A 5 10.48 3.15 4.87
C THR A 5 11.57 3.24 3.81
N PHE A 6 11.33 2.70 2.61
CA PHE A 6 12.35 2.51 1.57
C PHE A 6 13.62 1.80 2.10
N ALA A 7 13.46 0.92 3.07
CA ALA A 7 14.55 0.18 3.68
C ALA A 7 15.27 -0.69 2.64
N SER A 8 16.58 -0.53 2.55
CA SER A 8 17.48 -1.34 1.70
C SER A 8 18.03 -2.56 2.44
N SER A 9 17.92 -2.56 3.77
CA SER A 9 18.39 -3.62 4.66
C SER A 9 17.35 -3.93 5.75
N LEU A 10 17.46 -5.11 6.37
CA LEU A 10 16.55 -5.54 7.43
C LEU A 10 16.58 -4.60 8.66
N LEU A 11 17.70 -3.94 8.93
CA LEU A 11 17.89 -3.05 10.09
C LEU A 11 17.19 -1.69 9.93
N GLU A 12 16.94 -1.29 8.68
CA GLU A 12 16.22 -0.05 8.34
C GLU A 12 14.70 -0.22 8.39
N MET A 13 14.21 -1.45 8.53
CA MET A 13 12.78 -1.70 8.65
C MET A 13 12.23 -1.12 9.96
N ARG A 14 10.96 -0.73 9.91
CA ARG A 14 10.22 -0.20 11.06
C ARG A 14 8.92 -0.96 11.21
N ALA A 15 8.49 -1.13 12.46
CA ALA A 15 7.21 -1.77 12.72
C ALA A 15 6.09 -0.85 12.20
N PRO A 16 4.95 -1.41 11.73
CA PRO A 16 3.82 -0.62 11.26
C PRO A 16 3.32 0.41 12.28
N LYS A 17 3.39 0.09 13.58
CA LYS A 17 2.99 1.00 14.67
C LYS A 17 3.88 2.24 14.74
N ASP A 18 5.18 2.07 14.53
CA ASP A 18 6.15 3.18 14.55
C ASP A 18 5.91 4.12 13.37
N LEU A 19 5.57 3.56 12.20
CA LEU A 19 5.21 4.36 11.02
C LEU A 19 3.92 5.16 11.24
N ILE A 20 2.93 4.58 11.93
CA ILE A 20 1.71 5.30 12.30
C ILE A 20 2.02 6.43 13.29
N ALA A 21 2.83 6.17 14.31
CA ALA A 21 3.24 7.18 15.29
C ALA A 21 4.02 8.31 14.62
N PHE A 22 4.96 7.98 13.74
CA PHE A 22 5.70 8.96 12.94
C PHE A 22 4.76 9.80 12.05
N ALA A 23 3.83 9.16 11.35
CA ALA A 23 2.83 9.84 10.54
C ALA A 23 1.98 10.83 11.36
N GLN A 24 1.60 10.46 12.59
CA GLN A 24 0.90 11.36 13.51
C GLN A 24 1.79 12.52 13.98
N ALA A 25 3.06 12.26 14.27
CA ALA A 25 4.02 13.28 14.69
C ALA A 25 4.26 14.36 13.62
N ILE A 26 4.19 13.99 12.33
CA ILE A 26 4.29 14.94 11.20
C ILE A 26 2.94 15.59 10.84
N GLY A 27 1.90 15.39 11.66
CA GLY A 27 0.63 16.11 11.55
C GLY A 27 -0.53 15.34 10.91
N MET A 28 -0.39 14.05 10.60
CA MET A 28 -1.52 13.25 10.10
C MET A 28 -2.49 12.91 11.22
N THR A 29 -3.79 12.85 10.91
CA THR A 29 -4.75 12.31 11.87
C THR A 29 -4.53 10.80 12.07
N PRO A 30 -4.93 10.23 13.22
CA PRO A 30 -4.81 8.78 13.44
C PRO A 30 -5.51 7.93 12.38
N SER A 31 -6.60 8.42 11.80
CA SER A 31 -7.35 7.72 10.77
C SER A 31 -6.62 7.70 9.42
N GLU A 32 -5.98 8.81 9.04
CA GLU A 32 -5.19 8.92 7.82
C GLU A 32 -3.91 8.08 7.90
N ALA A 33 -3.22 8.14 9.05
CA ALA A 33 -2.01 7.35 9.29
C ALA A 33 -2.28 5.84 9.21
N LYS A 34 -3.43 5.37 9.69
CA LYS A 34 -3.84 3.96 9.53
C LYS A 34 -4.23 3.63 8.09
N LYS A 35 -4.99 4.51 7.43
CA LYS A 35 -5.43 4.31 6.04
C LYS A 35 -4.24 4.27 5.06
N SER A 36 -3.17 5.04 5.31
CA SER A 36 -1.99 5.09 4.44
C SER A 36 -1.28 3.73 4.35
N LEU A 37 -1.31 2.92 5.41
CA LEU A 37 -0.76 1.56 5.40
C LEU A 37 -1.76 0.55 4.81
N GLN A 38 -3.06 0.68 5.08
CA GLN A 38 -4.09 -0.24 4.58
C GLN A 38 -4.32 -0.15 3.06
N ILE A 39 -4.08 1.02 2.45
CA ILE A 39 -4.31 1.19 1.01
C ILE A 39 -3.30 0.40 0.17
N VAL A 40 -2.13 0.07 0.73
CA VAL A 40 -1.05 -0.66 0.06
C VAL A 40 -1.55 -2.01 -0.45
N GLU A 41 -2.24 -2.77 0.39
CA GLU A 41 -2.76 -4.10 0.01
C GLU A 41 -3.74 -4.01 -1.16
N LYS A 42 -4.64 -3.03 -1.14
CA LYS A 42 -5.60 -2.79 -2.23
C LYS A 42 -4.89 -2.47 -3.54
N ILE A 43 -3.85 -1.63 -3.49
CA ILE A 43 -3.05 -1.27 -4.66
C ILE A 43 -2.31 -2.49 -5.20
N ILE A 44 -1.67 -3.28 -4.33
CA ILE A 44 -0.97 -4.51 -4.73
C ILE A 44 -1.95 -5.47 -5.41
N ARG A 45 -3.14 -5.68 -4.82
CA ARG A 45 -4.16 -6.57 -5.39
C ARG A 45 -4.62 -6.10 -6.77
N ARG A 46 -4.96 -4.81 -6.90
CA ARG A 46 -5.36 -4.21 -8.19
C ARG A 46 -4.26 -4.33 -9.24
N ASN A 47 -3.00 -4.11 -8.86
CA ASN A 47 -1.86 -4.23 -9.77
C ASN A 47 -1.60 -5.68 -10.19
N LYS A 48 -1.76 -6.65 -9.29
CA LYS A 48 -1.69 -8.08 -9.62
C LYS A 48 -2.77 -8.45 -10.63
N GLU A 49 -4.00 -7.99 -10.44
CA GLU A 49 -5.09 -8.24 -11.39
C GLU A 49 -4.82 -7.61 -12.77
N LYS A 50 -4.34 -6.37 -12.82
CA LYS A 50 -3.99 -5.68 -14.07
C LYS A 50 -2.86 -6.35 -14.87
N ARG A 51 -2.02 -7.14 -14.21
CA ARG A 51 -0.92 -7.87 -14.83
C ARG A 51 -1.32 -9.26 -15.33
N LYS A 52 -2.56 -9.70 -15.07
CA LYS A 52 -3.03 -10.98 -15.55
C LYS A 52 -3.15 -10.95 -17.08
N PRO A 53 -2.81 -12.04 -17.79
CA PRO A 53 -2.96 -12.12 -19.23
C PRO A 53 -4.40 -11.88 -19.70
N GLU A 54 -5.37 -12.27 -18.87
CA GLU A 54 -6.80 -12.15 -19.20
C GLU A 54 -7.35 -10.72 -18.98
N TYR A 55 -6.58 -9.82 -18.35
CA TYR A 55 -7.05 -8.48 -18.03
C TYR A 55 -6.89 -7.54 -19.23
N VAL A 56 -8.00 -6.97 -19.71
CA VAL A 56 -8.01 -5.96 -20.78
C VAL A 56 -8.27 -4.57 -20.21
N SER A 57 -9.35 -4.44 -19.43
CA SER A 57 -9.75 -3.18 -18.79
C SER A 57 -10.57 -3.45 -17.53
N GLU A 58 -10.91 -2.40 -16.78
CA GLU A 58 -11.73 -2.52 -15.58
C GLU A 58 -13.10 -3.11 -15.94
N GLY A 59 -13.41 -4.28 -15.36
CA GLY A 59 -14.63 -5.03 -15.67
C GLY A 59 -14.59 -5.89 -16.93
N ILE A 60 -13.50 -5.88 -17.70
CA ILE A 60 -13.35 -6.66 -18.95
C ILE A 60 -12.24 -7.68 -18.81
N ARG A 61 -12.57 -8.95 -19.04
CA ARG A 61 -11.62 -10.07 -19.04
C ARG A 61 -11.82 -10.95 -20.28
N ILE A 62 -10.73 -11.53 -20.77
CA ILE A 62 -10.78 -12.60 -21.77
C ILE A 62 -11.31 -13.86 -21.06
N VAL A 63 -12.34 -14.48 -21.63
CA VAL A 63 -12.91 -15.73 -21.16
C VAL A 63 -12.77 -16.71 -22.33
N GLU A 64 -11.90 -17.71 -22.17
CA GLU A 64 -11.83 -18.87 -23.08
C GLU A 64 -12.87 -19.92 -22.69
#